data_AF-T2S9J1-F1
#
_entry.id   AF-T2S9J1-F1
#
_cell.length_a   1.000
_cell.length_b   1.000
_cell.length_c   1.000
_cell.angle_alpha   90.00
_cell.angle_beta   90.00
_cell.angle_gamma   90.00
#
_symmetry.space_group_name_H-M   'P 1'
#
loop_
_entity.id
_entity.type
_entity.pdbx_description
1 polymer ?
#
loop_
_entity_poly.entity_id
_entity_poly.type
_entity_poly.pdbx_seq_one_letter_code
_entity_poly.pdbx_strand_id
1 'polypeptide(L)'
;MQEIRILENLQKSLALKEGMLSYEMLGKSLSYNPYLPRIIPQTNDYVFVTPSEVLERLLQENARTDCVIINFKGLYELGTPSVFDLEVLGLLRRHASSVIVQEDFFISHYQLLESLVQGSDGVILDEELLEEDLKGMIDFACRLGLSVFVETDKQDYTFLKDLGVLGVLEKIPHSYNEKKIVFLD
;
A
#
# COMPACT_ATOMS: atom_id res chain seq x y z
N MET A 1 7.31 -22.18 -8.06
CA MET A 1 6.07 -22.42 -8.84
C MET A 1 4.93 -21.51 -8.37
N GLN A 2 4.77 -21.32 -7.05
CA GLN A 2 3.78 -20.40 -6.47
C GLN A 2 4.11 -18.92 -6.73
N GLU A 3 5.37 -18.49 -6.56
CA GLU A 3 5.80 -17.11 -6.85
C GLU A 3 5.62 -16.70 -8.32
N ILE A 4 5.95 -17.59 -9.26
CA ILE A 4 5.74 -17.34 -10.71
C ILE A 4 4.26 -17.08 -10.99
N ARG A 5 3.36 -17.86 -10.37
CA ARG A 5 1.92 -17.70 -10.54
C ARG A 5 1.41 -16.38 -9.95
N ILE A 6 1.94 -15.95 -8.80
CA ILE A 6 1.63 -14.65 -8.18
C ILE A 6 2.01 -13.51 -9.13
N LEU A 7 3.23 -13.55 -9.67
CA LEU A 7 3.71 -12.53 -10.61
C LEU A 7 2.89 -12.50 -11.91
N GLU A 8 2.51 -13.66 -12.44
CA GLU A 8 1.61 -13.74 -13.61
C GLU A 8 0.23 -13.13 -13.32
N ASN A 9 -0.34 -13.40 -12.14
CA ASN A 9 -1.61 -12.81 -11.72
C ASN A 9 -1.50 -11.29 -11.56
N LEU A 10 -0.38 -10.81 -11.01
CA LEU A 10 -0.09 -9.38 -10.88
C LEU A 10 -0.03 -8.69 -12.25
N GLN A 11 0.74 -9.24 -13.18
CA GLN A 11 0.86 -8.70 -14.53
C GLN A 11 -0.48 -8.70 -15.29
N LYS A 12 -1.29 -9.76 -15.13
CA LYS A 12 -2.63 -9.81 -15.72
C LYS A 12 -3.55 -8.74 -15.12
N SER A 13 -3.52 -8.55 -13.81
CA SER A 13 -4.32 -7.51 -13.14
C SER A 13 -3.93 -6.12 -13.60
N LEU A 14 -2.62 -5.84 -13.72
CA LEU A 14 -2.11 -4.56 -14.23
C LEU A 14 -2.55 -4.30 -15.67
N ALA A 15 -2.43 -5.29 -16.54
CA ALA A 15 -2.86 -5.15 -17.93
C ALA A 15 -4.37 -4.86 -18.05
N LEU A 16 -5.20 -5.47 -17.19
CA LEU A 16 -6.63 -5.19 -17.13
C LEU A 16 -6.92 -3.75 -16.69
N LYS A 17 -6.26 -3.30 -15.61
CA LYS A 17 -6.43 -1.95 -15.04
C LYS A 17 -5.96 -0.86 -16.01
N GLU A 18 -4.77 -1.00 -16.57
CA GLU A 18 -4.21 -0.06 -17.56
C GLU A 18 -5.07 0.01 -18.84
N GLY A 19 -5.67 -1.11 -19.24
CA GLY A 19 -6.61 -1.18 -20.35
C GLY A 19 -7.93 -0.44 -20.10
N MET A 20 -8.39 -0.36 -18.84
CA MET A 20 -9.58 0.38 -18.46
C MET A 20 -9.31 1.87 -18.24
N LEU A 21 -8.21 2.19 -17.56
CA LEU A 21 -7.81 3.56 -17.23
C LEU A 21 -6.30 3.70 -17.42
N SER A 22 -5.91 4.45 -18.45
CA SER A 22 -4.51 4.66 -18.78
C SER A 22 -3.78 5.49 -17.71
N TYR A 23 -2.45 5.36 -17.65
CA TYR A 23 -1.61 6.11 -16.72
C TYR A 23 -1.85 7.64 -16.77
N GLU A 24 -1.96 8.22 -17.97
CA GLU A 24 -2.23 9.65 -18.14
C GLU A 24 -3.60 10.06 -17.61
N MET A 25 -4.63 9.24 -17.84
CA MET A 25 -5.98 9.52 -17.37
C MET A 25 -6.06 9.38 -15.85
N LEU A 26 -5.39 8.38 -15.29
CA LEU A 26 -5.26 8.19 -13.86
C LEU A 26 -4.58 9.41 -13.20
N GLY A 27 -3.52 9.94 -13.81
CA GLY A 27 -2.87 11.17 -13.34
C GLY A 27 -3.77 12.40 -13.38
N LYS A 28 -4.60 12.55 -14.42
CA LYS A 28 -5.59 13.63 -14.50
C LYS A 28 -6.68 13.50 -13.43
N SER A 29 -7.01 12.28 -13.01
CA SER A 29 -8.01 12.04 -11.96
C SER A 29 -7.58 12.57 -10.59
N LEU A 30 -6.28 12.74 -10.33
CA LEU A 30 -5.79 13.30 -9.06
C LEU A 30 -6.37 14.68 -8.74
N SER A 31 -6.57 15.54 -9.75
CA SER A 31 -7.12 16.88 -9.52
C SER A 31 -8.57 16.87 -9.03
N TYR A 32 -9.25 15.73 -9.15
CA TYR A 32 -10.64 15.54 -8.72
C TYR A 32 -10.76 14.81 -7.38
N ASN A 33 -9.66 14.48 -6.71
CA ASN A 33 -9.72 13.79 -5.42
C ASN A 33 -10.41 14.70 -4.39
N PRO A 34 -11.60 14.33 -3.85
CA PRO A 34 -12.37 15.21 -2.98
C PRO A 34 -11.81 15.25 -1.55
N TYR A 35 -10.81 14.42 -1.25
CA TYR A 35 -10.25 14.27 0.09
C TYR A 35 -8.90 14.95 0.22
N LEU A 36 -8.71 15.71 1.29
CA LEU A 36 -7.41 16.29 1.64
C LEU A 36 -6.43 15.18 2.03
N PRO A 37 -5.16 15.23 1.60
CA PRO A 37 -4.12 14.32 2.07
C PRO A 37 -4.04 14.30 3.61
N ARG A 38 -3.87 13.12 4.21
CA ARG A 38 -3.69 12.97 5.67
C ARG A 38 -2.22 12.67 5.96
N ILE A 39 -1.74 13.14 7.10
CA ILE A 39 -0.38 12.85 7.59
C ILE A 39 -0.48 11.60 8.46
N ILE A 40 0.40 10.62 8.22
CA ILE A 40 0.46 9.43 9.06
C ILE A 40 1.11 9.80 10.40
N PRO A 41 0.39 9.68 11.53
CA PRO A 41 0.99 9.89 12.83
C PRO A 41 1.99 8.77 13.13
N GLN A 42 3.11 9.10 13.77
CA GLN A 42 4.03 8.11 14.34
C GLN A 42 3.39 7.50 15.60
N THR A 43 2.45 6.58 15.39
CA THR A 43 1.65 5.93 16.43
C THR A 43 1.85 4.41 16.39
N ASN A 44 1.65 3.77 17.54
CA ASN A 44 1.59 2.31 17.64
C ASN A 44 0.16 1.77 17.48
N ASP A 45 -0.83 2.65 17.29
CA ASP A 45 -2.23 2.26 17.05
C ASP A 45 -2.48 2.04 15.55
N TYR A 46 -2.05 0.88 15.07
CA TYR A 46 -2.29 0.42 13.71
C TYR A 46 -2.90 -0.99 13.70
N VAL A 47 -3.68 -1.29 12.66
CA VAL A 47 -4.25 -2.62 12.45
C VAL A 47 -3.92 -3.13 11.05
N PHE A 48 -3.48 -4.38 10.96
CA PHE A 48 -3.34 -5.10 9.69
C PHE A 48 -4.65 -5.81 9.38
N VAL A 49 -5.15 -5.63 8.16
CA VAL A 49 -6.39 -6.24 7.68
C VAL A 49 -6.24 -6.66 6.23
N THR A 50 -7.04 -7.64 5.82
CA THR A 50 -7.23 -8.00 4.41
C THR A 50 -8.42 -7.23 3.81
N PRO A 51 -8.52 -7.10 2.48
CA PRO A 51 -9.68 -6.45 1.83
C PRO A 51 -11.04 -7.01 2.27
N SER A 52 -11.14 -8.32 2.53
CA SER A 52 -12.37 -8.96 3.02
C SER A 52 -12.74 -8.56 4.45
N GLU A 53 -11.75 -8.31 5.31
CA GLU A 53 -11.98 -7.96 6.72
C GLU A 53 -12.34 -6.48 6.89
N VAL A 54 -12.01 -5.62 5.92
CA VAL A 54 -12.29 -4.18 6.00
C VAL A 54 -13.77 -3.89 6.22
N LEU A 55 -14.66 -4.59 5.51
CA LEU A 55 -16.10 -4.35 5.65
C LEU A 55 -16.59 -4.72 7.05
N GLU A 56 -16.12 -5.83 7.60
CA GLU A 56 -16.44 -6.24 8.97
C GLU A 56 -15.92 -5.22 9.99
N ARG A 57 -14.72 -4.68 9.76
CA ARG A 57 -14.14 -3.62 10.62
C ARG A 57 -14.90 -2.32 10.54
N LEU A 58 -15.33 -1.90 9.35
CA LEU A 58 -16.19 -0.72 9.16
C LEU A 58 -17.53 -0.84 9.88
N LEU A 59 -18.11 -2.04 9.90
CA LEU A 59 -19.38 -2.31 10.58
C LEU A 59 -19.24 -2.36 12.11
N GLN A 60 -18.05 -2.65 12.63
CA GLN A 60 -17.75 -2.62 14.05
C GLN A 60 -17.37 -1.18 14.47
N GLU A 61 -18.38 -0.31 14.61
CA GLU A 61 -18.32 1.15 14.89
C GLU A 61 -17.43 1.62 16.07
N ASN A 62 -16.74 0.73 16.79
CA ASN A 62 -16.06 1.03 18.06
C ASN A 62 -14.53 0.91 18.04
N ALA A 63 -13.90 0.46 16.96
CA ALA A 63 -12.44 0.45 16.85
C ALA A 63 -11.96 1.74 16.17
N ARG A 64 -11.82 2.82 16.95
CA ARG A 64 -11.20 4.06 16.47
C ARG A 64 -9.68 3.84 16.40
N THR A 65 -9.23 3.21 15.33
CA THR A 65 -7.80 3.01 15.05
C THR A 65 -7.25 4.19 14.26
N ASP A 66 -6.08 4.68 14.64
CA ASP A 66 -5.43 5.79 13.93
C ASP A 66 -4.99 5.40 12.51
N CYS A 67 -4.44 4.19 12.32
CA CYS A 67 -3.91 3.70 11.04
C CYS A 67 -4.45 2.31 10.65
N VAL A 68 -4.91 2.16 9.41
CA VAL A 68 -5.33 0.87 8.85
C VAL A 68 -4.38 0.49 7.72
N ILE A 69 -3.75 -0.67 7.85
CA ILE A 69 -2.86 -1.25 6.84
C ILE A 69 -3.60 -2.38 6.16
N ILE A 70 -3.82 -2.27 4.87
CA ILE A 70 -4.58 -3.25 4.09
C ILE A 70 -3.61 -4.05 3.22
N ASN A 71 -3.57 -5.36 3.45
CA ASN A 71 -2.71 -6.29 2.74
C ASN A 71 -3.44 -6.96 1.57
N PHE A 72 -3.07 -6.57 0.35
CA PHE A 72 -3.60 -7.10 -0.91
C PHE A 72 -2.80 -8.28 -1.46
N LYS A 73 -1.60 -8.58 -0.92
CA LYS A 73 -0.70 -9.63 -1.43
C LYS A 73 -1.42 -10.99 -1.52
N GLY A 74 -2.29 -11.31 -0.55
CA GLY A 74 -3.06 -12.56 -0.52
C GLY A 74 -4.03 -12.76 -1.69
N LEU A 75 -4.49 -11.70 -2.36
CA LEU A 75 -5.40 -11.83 -3.50
C LEU A 75 -4.74 -12.52 -4.69
N TYR A 76 -3.44 -12.29 -4.89
CA TYR A 76 -2.67 -12.86 -6.00
C TYR A 76 -2.41 -14.36 -5.84
N GLU A 77 -2.52 -14.88 -4.61
CA GLU A 77 -2.48 -16.31 -4.33
C GLU A 77 -3.77 -17.01 -4.78
N LEU A 78 -4.90 -16.34 -4.62
CA LEU A 78 -6.23 -16.84 -4.99
C LEU A 78 -6.47 -16.79 -6.50
N GLY A 79 -5.97 -15.74 -7.17
CA GLY A 79 -6.16 -15.56 -8.60
C GLY A 79 -5.69 -14.19 -9.10
N THR A 80 -6.18 -13.78 -10.26
CA THR A 80 -5.99 -12.41 -10.76
C THR A 80 -7.01 -11.51 -10.06
N PRO A 81 -6.58 -10.52 -9.25
CA PRO A 81 -7.49 -9.59 -8.59
C PRO A 81 -8.34 -8.82 -9.59
N SER A 82 -9.59 -8.57 -9.23
CA SER A 82 -10.52 -7.76 -10.00
C SER A 82 -10.13 -6.28 -9.93
N VAL A 83 -10.61 -5.49 -10.89
CA VAL A 83 -10.41 -4.03 -10.87
C VAL A 83 -11.10 -3.38 -9.67
N PHE A 84 -12.13 -4.04 -9.12
CA PHE A 84 -12.92 -3.55 -8.00
C PHE A 84 -12.31 -3.86 -6.64
N ASP A 85 -11.29 -4.73 -6.57
CA ASP A 85 -10.74 -5.16 -5.27
C ASP A 85 -10.11 -3.98 -4.51
N LEU A 86 -9.59 -2.97 -5.22
CA LEU A 86 -9.06 -1.74 -4.61
C LEU A 86 -10.12 -0.72 -4.17
N GLU A 87 -11.39 -0.86 -4.55
CA GLU A 87 -12.45 0.09 -4.16
C GLU A 87 -12.64 0.16 -2.64
N VAL A 88 -12.21 -0.87 -1.93
CA VAL A 88 -12.17 -0.93 -0.47
C VAL A 88 -11.39 0.25 0.15
N LEU A 89 -10.32 0.71 -0.51
CA LEU A 89 -9.55 1.90 -0.11
C LEU A 89 -10.44 3.15 -0.18
N GLY A 90 -11.15 3.30 -1.30
CA GLY A 90 -12.08 4.39 -1.52
C GLY A 90 -13.21 4.38 -0.49
N LEU A 91 -13.78 3.20 -0.19
CA LEU A 91 -14.81 3.03 0.84
C LEU A 91 -14.32 3.46 2.22
N LEU A 92 -13.17 2.96 2.66
CA LEU A 92 -12.54 3.37 3.92
C LEU A 92 -12.31 4.88 3.94
N ARG A 93 -11.81 5.44 2.83
CA ARG A 93 -11.54 6.87 2.74
C ARG A 93 -12.79 7.72 2.98
N ARG A 94 -13.96 7.26 2.50
CA ARG A 94 -15.25 7.95 2.68
C ARG A 94 -15.81 7.83 4.10
N HIS A 95 -15.58 6.69 4.76
CA HIS A 95 -16.31 6.29 5.96
C HIS A 95 -15.47 6.25 7.24
N ALA A 96 -14.14 6.29 7.15
CA ALA A 96 -13.22 6.25 8.28
C ALA A 96 -12.29 7.49 8.30
N SER A 97 -12.00 7.97 9.51
CA SER A 97 -11.00 9.02 9.74
C SER A 97 -9.57 8.50 9.81
N SER A 98 -9.40 7.18 9.93
CA SER A 98 -8.10 6.51 9.99
C SER A 98 -7.26 6.81 8.76
N VAL A 99 -5.94 6.91 8.93
CA VAL A 99 -5.02 6.94 7.79
C VAL A 99 -4.95 5.55 7.15
N ILE A 100 -4.78 5.51 5.84
CA ILE A 100 -4.85 4.26 5.06
C ILE A 100 -3.48 3.99 4.45
N VAL A 101 -2.92 2.81 4.73
CA VAL A 101 -1.68 2.34 4.12
C VAL A 101 -1.98 1.09 3.30
N GLN A 102 -1.58 1.10 2.04
CA GLN A 102 -1.71 -0.06 1.16
C GLN A 102 -0.42 -0.89 1.20
N GLU A 103 -0.57 -2.18 1.52
CA GLU A 103 0.46 -3.19 1.32
C GLU A 103 0.09 -4.03 0.10
N ASP A 104 0.98 -4.03 -0.89
CA ASP A 104 0.77 -4.72 -2.16
C ASP A 104 2.11 -5.09 -2.81
N PHE A 105 2.08 -5.87 -3.89
CA PHE A 105 3.25 -6.10 -4.74
C PHE A 105 3.39 -4.94 -5.74
N PHE A 106 4.01 -3.84 -5.29
CA PHE A 106 4.31 -2.69 -6.14
C PHE A 106 5.50 -2.97 -7.06
N ILE A 107 5.27 -2.96 -8.38
CA ILE A 107 6.29 -3.13 -9.42
C ILE A 107 6.23 -2.02 -10.49
N SER A 108 5.33 -1.05 -10.35
CA SER A 108 5.20 0.07 -11.31
C SER A 108 4.67 1.35 -10.68
N HIS A 109 5.04 2.49 -11.27
CA HIS A 109 4.49 3.80 -10.92
C HIS A 109 2.96 3.89 -11.11
N TYR A 110 2.39 3.09 -12.02
CA TYR A 110 0.93 3.04 -12.21
C TYR A 110 0.22 2.66 -10.91
N GLN A 111 0.73 1.66 -10.19
CA GLN A 111 0.13 1.19 -8.94
C GLN A 111 0.22 2.24 -7.83
N LEU A 112 1.33 2.97 -7.75
CA LEU A 112 1.50 4.05 -6.78
C LEU A 112 0.50 5.19 -7.03
N LEU A 113 0.33 5.54 -8.31
CA LEU A 113 -0.66 6.53 -8.72
C LEU A 113 -2.10 6.04 -8.46
N GLU A 114 -2.37 4.76 -8.72
CA GLU A 114 -3.68 4.12 -8.47
C GLU A 114 -4.01 4.15 -6.98
N SER A 115 -3.04 3.79 -6.13
CA SER A 115 -3.17 3.81 -4.67
C SER A 115 -3.58 5.19 -4.15
N LEU A 116 -2.91 6.25 -4.64
CA LEU A 116 -3.24 7.62 -4.27
C LEU A 116 -4.64 8.05 -4.74
N VAL A 117 -5.00 7.70 -5.99
CA VAL A 117 -6.34 8.01 -6.54
C VAL A 117 -7.44 7.32 -5.74
N GLN A 118 -7.19 6.09 -5.27
CA GLN A 118 -8.13 5.33 -4.44
C GLN A 118 -8.18 5.81 -2.98
N GLY A 119 -7.27 6.70 -2.56
CA GLY A 119 -7.34 7.40 -1.28
C GLY A 119 -6.40 6.89 -0.20
N SER A 120 -5.38 6.11 -0.56
CA SER A 120 -4.29 5.75 0.35
C SER A 120 -3.49 6.98 0.77
N ASP A 121 -3.06 7.01 2.02
CA ASP A 121 -2.14 8.01 2.59
C ASP A 121 -0.68 7.53 2.57
N GLY A 122 -0.46 6.21 2.45
CA GLY A 122 0.85 5.62 2.33
C GLY A 122 0.87 4.25 1.67
N VAL A 123 2.07 3.77 1.40
CA VAL A 123 2.32 2.47 0.75
C VAL A 123 3.47 1.73 1.44
N ILE A 124 3.43 0.41 1.40
CA ILE A 124 4.54 -0.46 1.81
C ILE A 124 5.21 -1.01 0.55
N LEU A 125 6.48 -0.65 0.35
CA LEU A 125 7.33 -1.15 -0.72
C LEU A 125 8.17 -2.34 -0.23
N ASP A 126 8.33 -3.34 -1.07
CA ASP A 126 9.10 -4.55 -0.76
C ASP A 126 10.51 -4.41 -1.35
N GLU A 127 11.53 -4.34 -0.49
CA GLU A 127 12.92 -4.17 -0.93
C GLU A 127 13.41 -5.36 -1.76
N GLU A 128 13.01 -6.59 -1.39
CA GLU A 128 13.43 -7.81 -2.10
C GLU A 128 12.80 -7.88 -3.48
N LEU A 129 11.56 -7.42 -3.63
CA LEU A 129 10.87 -7.38 -4.92
C LEU A 129 11.42 -6.31 -5.87
N LEU A 130 11.74 -5.13 -5.35
CA LEU A 130 12.10 -3.98 -6.16
C LEU A 130 13.59 -3.91 -6.51
N GLU A 131 14.44 -4.53 -5.69
CA GLU A 131 15.89 -4.57 -5.87
C GLU A 131 16.49 -3.19 -6.24
N GLU A 132 16.95 -3.01 -7.47
CA GLU A 132 17.57 -1.78 -7.96
C GLU A 132 16.57 -0.62 -8.17
N ASP A 133 15.28 -0.91 -8.37
CA ASP A 133 14.24 0.09 -8.63
C ASP A 133 13.62 0.68 -7.35
N LEU A 134 14.00 0.17 -6.18
CA LEU A 134 13.45 0.62 -4.89
C LEU A 134 13.56 2.13 -4.73
N LYS A 135 14.72 2.71 -5.04
CA LYS A 135 14.94 4.16 -4.96
C LYS A 135 14.01 4.93 -5.89
N GLY A 136 13.81 4.45 -7.11
CA GLY A 136 12.93 5.07 -8.11
C GLY A 136 11.48 5.12 -7.62
N MET A 137 11.01 4.00 -7.08
CA MET A 137 9.66 3.86 -6.52
C MET A 137 9.45 4.73 -5.27
N ILE A 138 10.43 4.79 -4.36
CA ILE A 138 10.40 5.71 -3.20
C ILE A 138 10.33 7.16 -3.67
N ASP A 139 11.25 7.59 -4.55
CA ASP A 139 11.30 8.96 -5.07
C ASP A 139 9.97 9.36 -5.74
N PHE A 140 9.35 8.43 -6.48
CA PHE A 140 8.07 8.67 -7.13
C PHE A 140 6.92 8.77 -6.14
N ALA A 141 6.81 7.84 -5.18
CA ALA A 141 5.79 7.87 -4.14
C ALA A 141 5.87 9.14 -3.28
N CYS A 142 7.08 9.55 -2.88
CA CYS A 142 7.30 10.79 -2.12
C CYS A 142 6.86 12.03 -2.93
N ARG A 143 7.12 12.08 -4.25
CA ARG A 143 6.65 13.19 -5.12
C ARG A 143 5.13 13.24 -5.24
N LEU A 144 4.46 12.10 -5.14
CA LEU A 144 3.00 12.02 -5.08
C LEU A 144 2.43 12.44 -3.72
N GLY A 145 3.27 12.58 -2.70
CA GLY A 145 2.86 12.88 -1.32
C GLY A 145 2.40 11.66 -0.54
N LEU A 146 2.68 10.44 -1.02
CA LEU A 146 2.45 9.21 -0.27
C LEU A 146 3.52 9.05 0.81
N SER A 147 3.11 8.67 2.00
CA SER A 147 4.04 8.23 3.05
C SER A 147 4.56 6.83 2.70
N VAL A 148 5.88 6.66 2.66
CA VAL A 148 6.49 5.40 2.23
C VAL A 148 6.98 4.62 3.43
N PHE A 149 6.60 3.35 3.50
CA PHE A 149 7.22 2.35 4.35
C PHE A 149 7.96 1.33 3.50
N VAL A 150 8.99 0.71 4.06
CA VAL A 150 9.74 -0.34 3.37
C VAL A 150 9.77 -1.62 4.20
N GLU A 151 9.32 -2.72 3.60
CA GLU A 151 9.53 -4.07 4.12
C GLU A 151 10.93 -4.54 3.74
N THR A 152 11.74 -4.91 4.75
CA THR A 152 13.13 -5.33 4.57
C THR A 152 13.56 -6.29 5.69
N ASP A 153 14.43 -7.23 5.35
CA ASP A 153 15.07 -8.15 6.30
C ASP A 153 16.45 -7.64 6.77
N LYS A 154 16.91 -6.49 6.25
CA LYS A 154 18.17 -5.86 6.66
C LYS A 154 18.02 -5.21 8.03
N GLN A 155 19.13 -5.05 8.74
CA GLN A 155 19.16 -4.37 10.06
C GLN A 155 19.64 -2.91 9.97
N ASP A 156 20.23 -2.50 8.84
CA ASP A 156 20.70 -1.13 8.62
C ASP A 156 19.73 -0.38 7.69
N TYR A 157 19.10 0.65 8.23
CA TYR A 157 18.10 1.48 7.57
C TYR A 157 18.61 2.88 7.21
N THR A 158 19.90 3.16 7.39
CA THR A 158 20.47 4.51 7.22
C THR A 158 20.19 5.07 5.83
N PHE A 159 20.32 4.24 4.79
CA PHE A 159 20.05 4.66 3.43
C PHE A 159 18.56 4.96 3.16
N LEU A 160 17.64 4.28 3.85
CA LEU A 160 16.18 4.50 3.69
C LEU A 160 15.75 5.82 4.32
N LYS A 161 16.34 6.17 5.46
CA LYS A 161 16.13 7.45 6.13
C LYS A 161 16.49 8.62 5.20
N ASP A 162 17.63 8.54 4.52
CA ASP A 162 18.08 9.58 3.58
C ASP A 162 17.15 9.73 2.36
N LEU A 163 16.35 8.70 2.04
CA LEU A 163 15.38 8.71 0.94
C LEU A 163 13.99 9.22 1.35
N GLY A 164 13.79 9.62 2.60
CA GLY A 164 12.50 10.12 3.09
C GLY A 164 11.47 9.02 3.38
N VAL A 165 11.93 7.79 3.60
CA VAL A 165 11.08 6.69 4.08
C VAL A 165 10.65 6.98 5.51
N LEU A 166 9.35 6.84 5.80
CA LEU A 166 8.76 7.13 7.11
C LEU A 166 9.05 6.04 8.15
N GLY A 167 9.12 4.78 7.72
CA GLY A 167 9.33 3.65 8.60
C GLY A 167 9.66 2.36 7.85
N VAL A 168 10.16 1.37 8.57
CA VAL A 168 10.38 0.03 8.06
C VAL A 168 9.47 -0.98 8.73
N LEU A 169 9.09 -2.02 7.99
CA LEU A 169 8.36 -3.16 8.53
C LEU A 169 9.34 -4.31 8.72
N GLU A 170 9.65 -4.61 9.97
CA GLU A 170 10.43 -5.79 10.34
C GLU A 170 9.51 -7.02 10.29
N LYS A 171 9.89 -8.03 9.49
CA LYS A 171 9.22 -9.34 9.51
C LYS A 171 9.43 -9.97 10.88
N ILE A 172 8.35 -10.25 11.61
CA ILE A 172 8.45 -10.95 12.90
C ILE A 172 8.73 -12.43 12.61
N PRO A 173 9.79 -13.04 13.19
CA PRO A 173 10.01 -14.46 13.05
C PRO A 173 8.78 -15.24 13.52
N HIS A 174 8.22 -16.05 12.63
CA HIS A 174 7.12 -17.01 12.88
C HIS A 174 5.68 -16.47 12.80
N SER A 175 5.46 -15.27 12.25
CA SER A 175 4.10 -14.79 11.90
C SER A 175 4.09 -14.13 10.52
N TYR A 176 3.28 -14.64 9.59
CA TYR A 176 3.11 -14.04 8.25
C TYR A 176 2.30 -12.75 8.28
N ASN A 177 1.52 -12.51 9.34
CA ASN A 177 0.58 -11.38 9.43
C ASN A 177 0.92 -10.37 10.54
N GLU A 178 1.90 -10.66 11.40
CA GLU A 178 2.36 -9.70 12.40
C GLU A 178 3.67 -9.06 11.94
N LYS A 179 3.60 -7.78 11.59
CA LYS A 179 4.76 -6.97 11.28
C LYS A 179 4.87 -5.86 12.30
N LYS A 180 6.10 -5.52 12.67
CA LYS A 180 6.36 -4.39 13.56
C LYS A 180 6.83 -3.22 12.71
N ILE A 181 6.19 -2.07 12.90
CA ILE A 181 6.64 -0.82 12.29
C ILE A 181 7.72 -0.20 13.17
N VAL A 182 8.85 0.11 12.56
CA VAL A 182 9.91 0.93 13.16
C VAL A 182 9.97 2.24 12.40
N PHE A 183 9.49 3.31 13.01
CA PHE A 183 9.56 4.64 12.41
C PHE A 183 11.02 5.11 12.33
N LEU A 184 11.36 5.75 11.21
CA LEU A 184 12.66 6.38 11.01
C LEU A 184 12.54 7.86 11.39
N ASP A 185 13.21 8.27 12.46
CA ASP A 185 13.37 9.68 12.87
C ASP A 185 14.20 10.48 11.86
#